data_AF-A0A0K1F0D2-F1
#
_entry.id   AF-A0A0K1F0D2-F1
#
_cell.length_a   1.000
_cell.length_b   1.000
_cell.length_c   1.000
_cell.angle_alpha   90.00
_cell.angle_beta   90.00
_cell.angle_gamma   90.00
#
_symmetry.space_group_name_H-M   'P 1'
#
loop_
_entity.id
_entity.type
_entity.pdbx_description
1 polymer ?
#
loop_
_entity_poly.entity_id
_entity_poly.type
_entity_poly.pdbx_seq_one_letter_code
_entity_poly.pdbx_strand_id
1 'polypeptide(L)'
;MGRKALVSSLLVSVLASFMAWAVIWTLQDSAETVRGVGDEAVALSILNVGTGERADATSNGSVGRLADLLSRYGVAAIINGRGDGHPVLWALDSEGIIPWLSQYAGRLVPSDRPQVILFKGSYSEGRWEAGLPLTLLPEGSSVIDTINPTHDNNGTLQGVCVPSRQSRLIPGTYVLSSMPKGLLDELRPLLLSTDLELGGLEERPLWLDLVSSPMFVIASFLLVFGLMSTGVFWRVSATGRRDDIRLVYLAGGTARTMVRSNFVGCVAPILVGVLGGAAASAVLTGAVSQAPPPEGLLECLCLTTGLSALVLLVLMYLVLRWAIVSALRGCD
;
A
#
# COMPACT_ATOMS: atom_id res chain seq x y z
N MET A 1 -22.90 25.76 -17.73
CA MET A 1 -21.88 24.68 -17.71
C MET A 1 -20.95 24.80 -16.49
N GLY A 2 -20.45 25.99 -16.16
CA GLY A 2 -19.45 26.20 -15.09
C GLY A 2 -19.78 25.58 -13.72
N ARG A 3 -20.97 25.80 -13.15
CA ARG A 3 -21.36 25.20 -11.85
C ARG A 3 -21.37 23.67 -11.87
N LYS A 4 -21.80 23.06 -12.99
CA LYS A 4 -21.81 21.60 -13.17
C LYS A 4 -20.38 21.04 -13.28
N ALA A 5 -19.50 21.76 -13.99
CA ALA A 5 -18.09 21.42 -14.10
C ALA A 5 -17.35 21.54 -12.76
N LEU A 6 -17.70 22.54 -11.93
CA LEU A 6 -17.13 22.73 -10.60
C LEU A 6 -17.45 21.55 -9.66
N VAL A 7 -18.72 21.15 -9.55
CA VAL A 7 -19.11 20.07 -8.62
C VAL A 7 -18.51 18.72 -9.04
N SER A 8 -18.53 18.42 -10.34
CA SER A 8 -17.97 17.16 -10.84
C SER A 8 -16.44 17.10 -10.74
N SER A 9 -15.74 18.21 -11.03
CA SER A 9 -14.28 18.27 -10.85
C SER A 9 -13.86 18.19 -9.38
N LEU A 10 -14.65 18.76 -8.47
CA LEU A 10 -14.43 18.61 -7.03
C LEU A 10 -14.51 17.16 -6.60
N LEU A 11 -15.59 16.45 -6.95
CA LEU A 11 -15.77 15.05 -6.57
C LEU A 11 -14.68 14.15 -7.16
N VAL A 12 -14.34 14.31 -8.43
CA VAL A 12 -13.25 13.55 -9.07
C VAL A 12 -11.90 13.83 -8.40
N SER A 13 -11.64 15.08 -8.00
CA SER A 13 -10.40 15.44 -7.29
C SER A 13 -10.32 14.83 -5.89
N VAL A 14 -11.45 14.73 -5.18
CA VAL A 14 -11.52 13.98 -3.91
C VAL A 14 -11.11 12.52 -4.13
N LEU A 15 -11.64 11.86 -5.17
CA LEU A 15 -11.28 10.47 -5.49
C LEU A 15 -9.80 10.34 -5.91
N ALA A 16 -9.28 11.28 -6.70
CA ALA A 16 -7.87 11.29 -7.10
C ALA A 16 -6.94 11.47 -5.90
N SER A 17 -7.34 12.29 -4.92
CA SER A 17 -6.60 12.49 -3.69
C SER A 17 -6.63 11.23 -2.82
N PHE A 18 -7.78 10.55 -2.68
CA PHE A 18 -7.85 9.25 -2.02
C PHE A 18 -6.96 8.19 -2.68
N MET A 19 -6.86 8.20 -4.02
CA MET A 19 -5.92 7.34 -4.73
C MET A 19 -4.47 7.66 -4.36
N ALA A 20 -4.10 8.94 -4.23
CA ALA A 20 -2.78 9.35 -3.75
C ALA A 20 -2.50 8.82 -2.34
N TRP A 21 -3.47 8.96 -1.44
CA TRP A 21 -3.39 8.41 -0.07
C TRP A 21 -3.23 6.89 -0.07
N ALA A 22 -3.98 6.17 -0.90
CA ALA A 22 -3.83 4.72 -1.01
C ALA A 22 -2.44 4.30 -1.51
N VAL A 23 -1.86 5.04 -2.47
CA VAL A 23 -0.49 4.82 -2.93
C VAL A 23 0.51 5.08 -1.81
N ILE A 24 0.39 6.21 -1.12
CA ILE A 24 1.28 6.55 -0.01
C ILE A 24 1.22 5.48 1.08
N TRP A 25 0.02 5.10 1.54
CA TRP A 25 -0.13 4.08 2.57
C TRP A 25 0.37 2.71 2.11
N THR A 26 0.16 2.33 0.86
CA THR A 26 0.68 1.05 0.35
C THR A 26 2.21 1.08 0.27
N LEU A 27 2.80 2.21 -0.11
CA LEU A 27 4.25 2.40 -0.12
C LEU A 27 4.83 2.46 1.30
N GLN A 28 4.09 3.03 2.26
CA GLN A 28 4.47 3.03 3.66
C GLN A 28 4.40 1.63 4.25
N ASP A 29 3.34 0.86 4.01
CA ASP A 29 3.20 -0.53 4.46
C ASP A 29 4.30 -1.43 3.85
N SER A 30 4.61 -1.22 2.57
CA SER A 30 5.73 -1.89 1.88
C SER A 30 7.10 -1.42 2.40
N ALA A 31 7.20 -0.15 2.82
CA ALA A 31 8.42 0.40 3.41
C ALA A 31 8.56 0.03 4.90
N GLU A 32 7.49 -0.18 5.65
CA GLU A 32 7.50 -0.59 7.06
C GLU A 32 7.98 -2.03 7.20
N THR A 33 7.70 -2.87 6.20
CA THR A 33 8.26 -4.22 6.11
C THR A 33 9.74 -4.24 5.69
N VAL A 34 10.24 -3.22 4.97
CA VAL A 34 11.59 -3.25 4.36
C VAL A 34 12.59 -2.25 4.96
N ARG A 35 12.16 -1.13 5.55
CA ARG A 35 13.02 -0.03 6.05
C ARG A 35 13.26 -0.03 7.56
N GLY A 36 12.65 -0.95 8.30
CA GLY A 36 12.90 -1.11 9.74
C GLY A 36 14.15 -1.92 10.08
N VAL A 37 14.76 -2.60 9.11
CA VAL A 37 15.82 -3.63 9.30
C VAL A 37 17.24 -3.08 9.04
N GLY A 38 17.38 -2.06 8.17
CA GLY A 38 18.64 -1.43 7.80
C GLY A 38 18.63 -0.82 6.39
N ASP A 39 19.61 0.00 6.04
CA ASP A 39 19.71 0.69 4.74
C ASP A 39 19.96 -0.25 3.54
N GLU A 40 20.44 -1.48 3.77
CA GLU A 40 20.76 -2.48 2.74
C GLU A 40 19.81 -3.71 2.76
N ALA A 41 18.59 -3.53 3.27
CA ALA A 41 17.68 -4.65 3.45
C ALA A 41 17.27 -5.32 2.12
N VAL A 42 17.23 -6.66 2.10
CA VAL A 42 16.89 -7.48 0.94
C VAL A 42 15.70 -8.37 1.24
N ALA A 43 14.64 -8.27 0.44
CA ALA A 43 13.45 -9.12 0.54
C ALA A 43 13.62 -10.41 -0.29
N LEU A 44 13.32 -11.54 0.35
CA LEU A 44 13.34 -12.87 -0.23
C LEU A 44 11.94 -13.48 -0.23
N SER A 45 11.49 -13.90 -1.40
CA SER A 45 10.24 -14.67 -1.53
C SER A 45 10.53 -16.14 -1.30
N ILE A 46 9.86 -16.75 -0.32
CA ILE A 46 9.97 -18.17 -0.03
C ILE A 46 8.64 -18.84 -0.35
N LEU A 47 8.65 -19.69 -1.36
CA LEU A 47 7.48 -20.39 -1.88
C LEU A 47 7.49 -21.84 -1.45
N ASN A 48 6.30 -22.44 -1.32
CA ASN A 48 6.17 -23.87 -1.05
C ASN A 48 6.34 -24.64 -2.36
N VAL A 49 7.21 -25.66 -2.37
CA VAL A 49 7.33 -26.58 -3.49
C VAL A 49 6.18 -27.57 -3.38
N GLY A 50 5.23 -27.48 -4.30
CA GLY A 50 3.99 -28.28 -4.30
C GLY A 50 4.14 -29.80 -4.46
N THR A 51 5.27 -30.40 -4.10
CA THR A 51 5.48 -31.85 -4.10
C THR A 51 5.23 -32.41 -2.71
N GLY A 52 3.97 -32.76 -2.42
CA GLY A 52 3.50 -33.27 -1.12
C GLY A 52 4.03 -34.65 -0.69
N GLU A 53 5.29 -35.00 -1.01
CA GLU A 53 5.85 -36.34 -0.81
C GLU A 53 7.27 -36.35 -0.20
N ARG A 54 7.75 -35.21 0.31
CA ARG A 54 9.02 -35.11 1.08
C ARG A 54 8.88 -34.43 2.45
N ALA A 55 7.67 -34.38 2.98
CA ALA A 55 7.41 -33.98 4.36
C ALA A 55 7.86 -35.07 5.36
N ASP A 56 9.12 -35.50 5.28
CA ASP A 56 9.72 -36.36 6.29
C ASP A 56 9.84 -35.59 7.61
N ALA A 57 9.71 -36.33 8.70
CA ALA A 57 9.73 -35.90 10.10
C ALA A 57 11.00 -35.15 10.56
N THR A 58 11.90 -34.79 9.65
CA THR A 58 13.14 -34.01 9.80
C THR A 58 12.96 -32.48 9.75
N SER A 59 11.75 -31.97 9.50
CA SER A 59 11.44 -30.53 9.40
C SER A 59 11.35 -29.78 10.73
N ASN A 60 11.38 -30.48 11.87
CA ASN A 60 11.47 -29.84 13.18
C ASN A 60 12.88 -29.21 13.33
N GLY A 61 12.95 -27.97 13.82
CA GLY A 61 14.24 -27.32 14.05
C GLY A 61 14.79 -26.47 12.90
N SER A 62 14.05 -26.29 11.80
CA SER A 62 14.53 -25.53 10.64
C SER A 62 14.71 -24.05 10.94
N VAL A 63 13.84 -23.47 11.79
CA VAL A 63 14.00 -22.09 12.30
C VAL A 63 15.31 -21.93 13.08
N GLY A 64 15.65 -22.90 13.94
CA GLY A 64 16.94 -22.89 14.65
C GLY A 64 18.13 -22.87 13.70
N ARG A 65 18.09 -23.70 12.64
CA ARG A 65 19.14 -23.73 11.61
C ARG A 65 19.24 -22.41 10.84
N LEU A 66 18.10 -21.77 10.54
CA LEU A 66 18.08 -20.45 9.91
C LEU A 66 18.68 -19.39 10.85
N ALA A 67 18.30 -19.38 12.12
CA ALA A 67 18.83 -18.43 13.10
C ALA A 67 20.34 -18.60 13.32
N ASP A 68 20.82 -19.85 13.39
CA ASP A 68 22.26 -20.15 13.49
C ASP A 68 23.00 -19.64 12.23
N LEU A 69 22.42 -19.82 11.05
CA LEU A 69 22.98 -19.32 9.79
C LEU A 69 23.00 -17.79 9.73
N LEU A 70 21.90 -17.13 10.10
CA LEU A 70 21.78 -15.67 10.15
C LEU A 70 22.78 -15.06 11.15
N SER A 71 22.93 -15.66 12.33
CA SER A 71 23.90 -15.24 13.34
C SER A 71 25.35 -15.37 12.82
N ARG A 72 25.69 -16.46 12.12
CA ARG A 72 27.05 -16.63 11.52
C ARG A 72 27.42 -15.52 10.54
N TYR A 73 26.44 -15.04 9.78
CA TYR A 73 26.65 -14.00 8.78
C TYR A 73 26.40 -12.58 9.32
N GLY A 74 25.99 -12.44 10.60
CA GLY A 74 25.66 -11.15 11.20
C GLY A 74 24.48 -10.47 10.48
N VAL A 75 23.42 -11.22 10.19
CA VAL A 75 22.24 -10.76 9.45
C VAL A 75 21.00 -10.91 10.33
N ALA A 76 20.20 -9.86 10.48
CA ALA A 76 18.86 -9.96 11.06
C ALA A 76 17.82 -10.27 9.98
N ALA A 77 16.73 -10.94 10.37
CA ALA A 77 15.61 -11.26 9.49
C ALA A 77 14.27 -10.92 10.13
N ILE A 78 13.38 -10.28 9.36
CA ILE A 78 11.95 -10.18 9.66
C ILE A 78 11.21 -11.14 8.74
N ILE A 79 10.32 -11.94 9.31
CA ILE A 79 9.57 -12.97 8.61
C ILE A 79 8.10 -12.56 8.56
N ASN A 80 7.59 -12.37 7.36
CA ASN A 80 6.16 -12.16 7.11
C ASN A 80 5.58 -13.41 6.44
N GLY A 81 4.96 -14.27 7.25
CA GLY A 81 4.35 -15.51 6.78
C GLY A 81 3.12 -15.25 5.91
N ARG A 82 2.87 -16.11 4.92
CA ARG A 82 1.68 -16.03 4.06
C ARG A 82 0.49 -16.75 4.73
N GLY A 83 -0.52 -16.02 5.23
CA GLY A 83 -1.81 -16.60 5.68
C GLY A 83 -2.40 -16.03 6.98
N ASP A 84 -3.35 -16.77 7.56
CA ASP A 84 -4.09 -16.48 8.82
C ASP A 84 -3.21 -16.70 10.07
N GLY A 85 -1.99 -16.15 10.05
CA GLY A 85 -1.07 -16.21 11.17
C GLY A 85 -1.52 -15.35 12.35
N HIS A 86 -0.88 -15.55 13.50
CA HIS A 86 -1.04 -14.63 14.63
C HIS A 86 -0.68 -13.20 14.21
N PRO A 87 -1.39 -12.17 14.69
CA PRO A 87 -1.13 -10.76 14.41
C PRO A 87 0.17 -10.28 15.10
N VAL A 88 1.30 -10.84 14.70
CA VAL A 88 2.63 -10.61 15.29
C VAL A 88 3.68 -10.49 14.20
N LEU A 89 4.70 -9.68 14.46
CA LEU A 89 5.86 -9.56 13.60
C LEU A 89 6.89 -10.61 13.99
N TRP A 90 7.25 -11.55 13.11
CA TRP A 90 8.28 -12.53 13.43
C TRP A 90 9.67 -11.96 13.15
N ALA A 91 10.57 -12.01 14.14
CA ALA A 91 11.92 -11.45 14.01
C ALA A 91 12.99 -12.40 14.54
N LEU A 92 14.15 -12.40 13.87
CA LEU A 92 15.38 -13.07 14.25
C LEU A 92 16.51 -12.03 14.21
N ASP A 93 17.01 -11.64 15.37
CA ASP A 93 18.06 -10.63 15.46
C ASP A 93 18.99 -10.90 16.66
N SER A 94 19.94 -11.82 16.46
CA SER A 94 20.87 -12.20 17.52
C SER A 94 21.81 -11.07 17.94
N GLU A 95 22.20 -10.22 17.00
CA GLU A 95 23.23 -9.18 17.19
C GLU A 95 22.64 -7.79 17.49
N GLY A 96 21.32 -7.61 17.46
CA GLY A 96 20.68 -6.32 17.66
C GLY A 96 20.89 -5.35 16.49
N ILE A 97 20.98 -5.88 15.27
CA ILE A 97 21.19 -5.11 14.03
C ILE A 97 19.98 -4.21 13.74
N ILE A 98 18.78 -4.66 14.11
CA ILE A 98 17.55 -3.89 13.92
C ILE A 98 17.56 -2.75 14.95
N PRO A 99 17.67 -1.47 14.53
CA PRO A 99 17.99 -0.37 15.46
C PRO A 99 17.00 -0.22 16.63
N TRP A 100 15.71 -0.45 16.38
CA TRP A 100 14.65 -0.34 17.39
C TRP A 100 14.48 -1.60 18.25
N LEU A 101 15.10 -2.72 17.86
CA LEU A 101 15.18 -3.95 18.66
C LEU A 101 16.56 -4.16 19.30
N SER A 102 17.53 -3.29 19.02
CA SER A 102 18.92 -3.39 19.49
C SER A 102 19.06 -3.55 21.01
N GLN A 103 18.12 -3.00 21.79
CA GLN A 103 18.06 -3.18 23.25
C GLN A 103 17.83 -4.65 23.69
N TYR A 104 17.34 -5.49 22.78
CA TYR A 104 17.11 -6.93 22.97
C TYR A 104 18.18 -7.79 22.27
N ALA A 105 19.34 -7.20 21.92
CA ALA A 105 20.49 -7.95 21.41
C ALA A 105 20.81 -9.16 22.30
N GLY A 106 21.06 -10.32 21.68
CA GLY A 106 21.30 -11.58 22.35
C GLY A 106 20.07 -12.23 23.01
N ARG A 107 18.92 -11.53 23.10
CA ARG A 107 17.65 -12.08 23.61
C ARG A 107 16.71 -12.51 22.50
N LEU A 108 16.85 -11.98 21.29
CA LEU A 108 16.04 -12.35 20.12
C LEU A 108 16.56 -13.60 19.40
N VAL A 109 16.89 -14.63 20.19
CA VAL A 109 17.41 -15.91 19.71
C VAL A 109 16.37 -17.00 19.97
N PRO A 110 16.08 -17.87 18.98
CA PRO A 110 15.10 -18.93 19.15
C PRO A 110 15.38 -19.83 20.36
N SER A 111 14.41 -19.93 21.25
CA SER A 111 14.42 -20.84 22.41
C SER A 111 13.43 -22.00 22.21
N ASP A 112 13.29 -22.88 23.21
CA ASP A 112 12.35 -24.01 23.14
C ASP A 112 10.89 -23.59 22.97
N ARG A 113 10.55 -22.37 23.42
CA ARG A 113 9.23 -21.75 23.25
C ARG A 113 9.35 -20.45 22.46
N PRO A 114 8.29 -20.04 21.74
CA PRO A 114 8.23 -18.72 21.13
C PRO A 114 8.40 -17.65 22.20
N GLN A 115 9.18 -16.62 21.90
CA GLN A 115 9.35 -15.50 22.81
C GLN A 115 8.68 -14.26 22.22
N VAL A 116 8.08 -13.42 23.05
CA VAL A 116 7.27 -12.29 22.56
C VAL A 116 7.64 -11.01 23.30
N ILE A 117 7.79 -9.93 22.54
CA ILE A 117 7.84 -8.57 23.06
C ILE A 117 6.53 -7.90 22.66
N LEU A 118 5.72 -7.56 23.65
CA LEU A 118 4.39 -6.99 23.41
C LEU A 118 4.49 -5.51 23.02
N PHE A 119 3.55 -5.04 22.21
CA PHE A 119 3.39 -3.61 21.99
C PHE A 119 2.56 -2.98 23.10
N LYS A 120 3.02 -1.84 23.63
CA LYS A 120 2.26 -1.02 24.58
C LYS A 120 0.95 -0.55 23.94
N GLY A 121 -0.15 -0.64 24.68
CA GLY A 121 -1.51 -0.38 24.25
C GLY A 121 -2.18 -1.52 23.48
N SER A 122 -1.51 -2.67 23.29
CA SER A 122 -2.11 -3.81 22.56
C SER A 122 -3.11 -4.59 23.42
N TYR A 123 -4.01 -5.33 22.77
CA TYR A 123 -4.95 -6.21 23.48
C TYR A 123 -4.21 -7.29 24.29
N SER A 124 -3.14 -7.84 23.72
CA SER A 124 -2.30 -8.83 24.39
C SER A 124 -1.55 -8.28 25.59
N GLU A 125 -1.09 -7.02 25.59
CA GLU A 125 -0.51 -6.39 26.79
C GLU A 125 -1.53 -6.33 27.92
N GLY A 126 -2.72 -5.78 27.67
CA GLY A 126 -3.75 -5.66 28.72
C GLY A 126 -4.19 -7.02 29.28
N ARG A 127 -4.21 -8.07 28.45
CA ARG A 127 -4.47 -9.45 28.90
C ARG A 127 -3.32 -10.01 29.71
N TRP A 128 -2.07 -9.74 29.33
CA TRP A 128 -0.89 -10.17 30.05
C TRP A 128 -0.81 -9.53 31.44
N GLU A 129 -1.02 -8.21 31.54
CA GLU A 129 -1.09 -7.49 32.81
C GLU A 129 -2.20 -8.02 33.72
N ALA A 130 -3.34 -8.43 33.13
CA ALA A 130 -4.44 -9.05 33.85
C ALA A 130 -4.23 -10.55 34.20
N GLY A 131 -3.09 -11.15 33.82
CA GLY A 131 -2.80 -12.57 34.04
C GLY A 131 -3.72 -13.51 33.24
N LEU A 132 -4.30 -13.04 32.15
CA LEU A 132 -5.25 -13.76 31.30
C LEU A 132 -4.56 -14.44 30.12
N PRO A 133 -5.18 -15.48 29.52
CA PRO A 133 -4.61 -16.18 28.39
C PRO A 133 -4.49 -15.28 27.14
N LEU A 134 -3.35 -15.40 26.46
CA LEU A 134 -2.94 -14.60 25.30
C LEU A 134 -3.35 -15.29 23.99
N THR A 135 -4.65 -15.27 23.68
CA THR A 135 -5.26 -15.98 22.55
C THR A 135 -4.80 -15.51 21.16
N LEU A 136 -4.29 -14.28 21.06
CA LEU A 136 -3.78 -13.73 19.80
C LEU A 136 -2.31 -14.05 19.55
N LEU A 137 -1.61 -14.67 20.51
CA LEU A 137 -0.20 -15.04 20.37
C LEU A 137 -0.06 -16.54 20.08
N PRO A 138 1.09 -16.96 19.53
CA PRO A 138 1.43 -18.37 19.39
C PRO A 138 1.29 -19.12 20.71
N GLU A 139 0.79 -20.35 20.66
CA GLU A 139 0.63 -21.17 21.86
C GLU A 139 1.95 -21.38 22.60
N GLY A 140 1.91 -21.28 23.94
CA GLY A 140 3.10 -21.44 24.78
C GLY A 140 4.11 -20.29 24.71
N SER A 141 3.75 -19.16 24.08
CA SER A 141 4.57 -17.95 24.04
C SER A 141 4.99 -17.45 25.42
N SER A 142 6.27 -17.12 25.57
CA SER A 142 6.82 -16.47 26.75
C SER A 142 7.01 -14.98 26.49
N VAL A 143 6.35 -14.13 27.25
CA VAL A 143 6.52 -12.67 27.15
C VAL A 143 7.85 -12.29 27.81
N ILE A 144 8.71 -11.57 27.08
CA ILE A 144 10.01 -11.09 27.57
C ILE A 144 9.86 -9.68 28.15
N ASP A 145 9.16 -8.80 27.43
CA ASP A 145 9.04 -7.38 27.76
C ASP A 145 7.92 -6.72 26.95
N THR A 146 7.67 -5.43 27.21
CA THR A 146 6.78 -4.59 26.43
C THR A 146 7.50 -3.37 25.86
N ILE A 147 7.40 -3.16 24.55
CA ILE A 147 8.00 -2.03 23.84
C ILE A 147 6.93 -1.03 23.39
N ASN A 148 7.25 0.26 23.36
CA ASN A 148 6.45 1.22 22.61
C ASN A 148 6.56 0.89 21.12
N PRO A 149 5.44 0.79 20.39
CA PRO A 149 5.52 0.62 18.94
C PRO A 149 6.26 1.84 18.37
N THR A 150 7.27 1.59 17.55
CA THR A 150 8.13 2.64 16.95
C THR A 150 7.40 3.48 15.91
N HIS A 151 6.28 2.96 15.39
CA HIS A 151 5.40 3.60 14.42
C HIS A 151 3.95 3.43 14.83
N ASP A 152 3.03 4.18 14.19
CA ASP A 152 1.57 4.04 14.36
C ASP A 152 1.15 2.61 13.98
N ASN A 153 1.33 1.69 14.92
CA ASN A 153 0.72 0.39 14.87
C ASN A 153 -0.79 0.67 14.88
N ASN A 154 -1.47 0.36 13.78
CA ASN A 154 -2.92 0.53 13.59
C ASN A 154 -3.78 -0.32 14.57
N GLY A 155 -3.22 -0.73 15.72
CA GLY A 155 -3.82 -1.57 16.74
C GLY A 155 -3.94 -3.04 16.34
N THR A 156 -3.51 -3.40 15.14
CA THR A 156 -3.65 -4.74 14.58
C THR A 156 -2.55 -5.67 15.11
N LEU A 157 -1.29 -5.22 15.14
CA LEU A 157 -0.18 -6.03 15.63
C LEU A 157 -0.14 -6.06 17.15
N GLN A 158 0.06 -7.24 17.73
CA GLN A 158 0.11 -7.46 19.17
C GLN A 158 1.54 -7.38 19.74
N GLY A 159 2.56 -7.60 18.89
CA GLY A 159 3.95 -7.58 19.31
C GLY A 159 4.90 -8.18 18.29
N VAL A 160 6.17 -8.28 18.70
CA VAL A 160 7.25 -8.95 17.97
C VAL A 160 7.46 -10.33 18.58
N CYS A 161 7.47 -11.37 17.75
CA CYS A 161 7.67 -12.76 18.18
C CYS A 161 8.98 -13.32 17.62
N VAL A 162 9.75 -13.97 18.48
CA VAL A 162 10.86 -14.84 18.08
C VAL A 162 10.30 -16.25 17.96
N PRO A 163 10.39 -16.89 16.78
CA PRO A 163 9.89 -18.25 16.60
C PRO A 163 10.68 -19.25 17.45
N SER A 164 10.02 -20.36 17.83
CA SER A 164 10.70 -21.39 18.61
C SER A 164 11.78 -22.06 17.77
N ARG A 165 12.85 -22.54 18.40
CA ARG A 165 13.94 -23.22 17.70
C ARG A 165 13.45 -24.43 16.92
N GLN A 166 12.45 -25.12 17.45
CA GLN A 166 11.85 -26.34 16.89
C GLN A 166 10.80 -26.06 15.80
N SER A 167 10.39 -24.79 15.62
CA SER A 167 9.40 -24.41 14.63
C SER A 167 9.87 -24.70 13.20
N ARG A 168 8.89 -24.97 12.33
CA ARG A 168 9.10 -25.11 10.89
C ARG A 168 9.19 -23.73 10.24
N LEU A 169 9.95 -23.65 9.15
CA LEU A 169 9.93 -22.48 8.29
C LEU A 169 8.57 -22.41 7.57
N ILE A 170 8.07 -21.19 7.42
CA ILE A 170 6.76 -20.91 6.84
C ILE A 170 6.99 -20.26 5.47
N PRO A 171 6.25 -20.62 4.41
CA PRO A 171 6.29 -19.86 3.17
C PRO A 171 5.83 -18.41 3.41
N GLY A 172 6.46 -17.45 2.73
CA GLY A 172 6.23 -16.03 2.97
C GLY A 172 7.37 -15.15 2.48
N THR A 173 7.32 -13.88 2.86
CA THR A 173 8.36 -12.90 2.56
C THR A 173 9.31 -12.78 3.74
N TYR A 174 10.61 -12.94 3.48
CA TYR A 174 11.67 -12.85 4.49
C TYR A 174 12.52 -11.64 4.15
N VAL A 175 12.54 -10.63 5.02
CA VAL A 175 13.33 -9.42 4.83
C VAL A 175 14.60 -9.53 5.65
N LEU A 176 15.74 -9.59 4.96
CA LEU A 176 17.07 -9.67 5.56
C LEU A 176 17.68 -8.27 5.68
N SER A 177 18.44 -8.00 6.74
CA SER A 177 19.17 -6.73 6.93
C SER A 177 20.22 -6.44 5.86
N SER A 178 20.86 -7.49 5.35
CA SER A 178 21.88 -7.43 4.31
C SER A 178 22.00 -8.80 3.64
N MET A 179 22.62 -8.85 2.46
CA MET A 179 22.90 -10.10 1.74
C MET A 179 24.41 -10.25 1.48
N PRO A 180 25.19 -10.74 2.47
CA PRO A 180 26.60 -11.06 2.27
C PRO A 180 26.79 -12.19 1.24
N LYS A 181 27.90 -12.13 0.50
CA LYS A 181 28.27 -13.15 -0.50
C LYS A 181 28.42 -14.51 0.19
N GLY A 182 27.75 -15.54 -0.33
CA GLY A 182 27.73 -16.90 0.22
C GLY A 182 26.51 -17.24 1.07
N LEU A 183 25.79 -16.24 1.62
CA LEU A 183 24.57 -16.48 2.39
C LEU A 183 23.49 -17.20 1.56
N LEU A 184 23.31 -16.76 0.31
CA LEU A 184 22.31 -17.34 -0.60
C LEU A 184 22.62 -18.81 -0.96
N ASP A 185 23.92 -19.15 -1.04
CA ASP A 185 24.40 -20.49 -1.39
C ASP A 185 24.18 -21.47 -0.24
N GLU A 186 24.25 -21.02 1.02
CA GLU A 186 23.89 -21.82 2.21
C GLU A 186 22.39 -21.81 2.52
N LEU A 187 21.68 -20.73 2.19
CA LEU A 187 20.25 -20.59 2.44
C LEU A 187 19.42 -21.49 1.50
N ARG A 188 19.78 -21.54 0.21
CA ARG A 188 19.10 -22.37 -0.80
C ARG A 188 18.97 -23.85 -0.40
N PRO A 189 20.04 -24.57 -0.01
CA PRO A 189 19.93 -25.97 0.41
C PRO A 189 19.13 -26.13 1.70
N LEU A 190 19.17 -25.15 2.62
CA LEU A 190 18.35 -25.16 3.83
C LEU A 190 16.85 -25.09 3.49
N LEU A 191 16.46 -24.20 2.58
CA LEU A 191 15.07 -24.09 2.13
C LEU A 191 14.61 -25.34 1.39
N LEU A 192 15.43 -25.85 0.45
CA LEU A 192 15.13 -27.09 -0.28
C LEU A 192 14.97 -28.28 0.66
N SER A 193 15.73 -28.34 1.76
CA SER A 193 15.60 -29.40 2.78
C SER A 193 14.28 -29.33 3.57
N THR A 194 13.53 -28.25 3.41
CA THR A 194 12.25 -27.98 4.09
C THR A 194 11.08 -27.91 3.11
N ASP A 195 11.25 -28.42 1.88
CA ASP A 195 10.29 -28.30 0.75
C ASP A 195 9.92 -26.84 0.40
N LEU A 196 10.83 -25.91 0.68
CA LEU A 196 10.69 -24.50 0.33
C LEU A 196 11.67 -24.14 -0.78
N GLU A 197 11.24 -23.27 -1.71
CA GLU A 197 12.10 -22.77 -2.77
C GLU A 197 12.21 -21.26 -2.68
N LEU A 198 13.40 -20.76 -3.06
CA LEU A 198 13.61 -19.34 -3.23
C LEU A 198 12.91 -18.92 -4.53
N GLY A 199 11.75 -18.27 -4.42
CA GLY A 199 10.98 -17.79 -5.56
C GLY A 199 11.70 -16.70 -6.35
N GLY A 200 12.67 -16.03 -5.71
CA GLY A 200 13.54 -15.02 -6.30
C GLY A 200 14.07 -14.06 -5.24
N LEU A 201 15.20 -13.41 -5.57
CA LEU A 201 15.57 -12.13 -4.98
C LEU A 201 14.52 -11.13 -5.48
N GLU A 202 13.53 -10.87 -4.64
CA GLU A 202 12.44 -9.98 -5.00
C GLU A 202 12.94 -8.55 -4.83
N GLU A 203 13.61 -8.01 -5.85
CA GLU A 203 13.32 -6.62 -6.21
C GLU A 203 11.85 -6.61 -6.64
N ARG A 204 10.92 -6.66 -5.68
CA ARG A 204 9.49 -6.57 -6.00
C ARG A 204 9.31 -5.24 -6.70
N PRO A 205 8.93 -5.25 -7.97
CA PRO A 205 8.72 -4.02 -8.65
C PRO A 205 7.49 -3.37 -8.03
N LEU A 206 7.63 -2.11 -7.59
CA LEU A 206 6.67 -1.37 -6.74
C LEU A 206 5.20 -1.43 -7.22
N TRP A 207 4.98 -1.66 -8.52
CA TRP A 207 3.65 -1.81 -9.09
C TRP A 207 2.93 -3.11 -8.65
N LEU A 208 3.64 -4.18 -8.31
CA LEU A 208 3.03 -5.47 -7.93
C LEU A 208 2.44 -5.40 -6.52
N ASP A 209 3.12 -4.71 -5.60
CA ASP A 209 2.62 -4.45 -4.25
C ASP A 209 1.44 -3.46 -4.29
N LEU A 210 1.49 -2.45 -5.17
CA LEU A 210 0.37 -1.54 -5.39
C LEU A 210 -0.90 -2.27 -5.86
N VAL A 211 -0.80 -3.16 -6.85
CA VAL A 211 -1.98 -3.88 -7.40
C VAL A 211 -2.49 -4.95 -6.45
N SER A 212 -1.64 -5.45 -5.55
CA SER A 212 -2.02 -6.43 -4.53
C SER A 212 -2.71 -5.77 -3.32
N SER A 213 -2.56 -4.45 -3.14
CA SER A 213 -3.25 -3.69 -2.10
C SER A 213 -4.75 -3.50 -2.45
N PRO A 214 -5.68 -4.03 -1.64
CA PRO A 214 -7.11 -3.88 -1.90
C PRO A 214 -7.54 -2.40 -1.88
N MET A 215 -6.86 -1.56 -1.11
CA MET A 215 -7.14 -0.13 -0.99
C MET A 215 -6.84 0.60 -2.30
N PHE A 216 -5.71 0.30 -2.94
CA PHE A 216 -5.34 0.85 -4.24
C PHE A 216 -6.30 0.38 -5.35
N VAL A 217 -6.66 -0.90 -5.34
CA VAL A 217 -7.60 -1.46 -6.33
C VAL A 217 -8.97 -0.79 -6.23
N ILE A 218 -9.53 -0.68 -5.03
CA ILE A 218 -10.83 -0.02 -4.81
C ILE A 218 -10.78 1.46 -5.21
N ALA A 219 -9.74 2.20 -4.79
CA ALA A 219 -9.58 3.60 -5.12
C ALA A 219 -9.46 3.82 -6.64
N SER A 220 -8.74 2.95 -7.34
CA SER A 220 -8.61 2.96 -8.80
C SER A 220 -9.97 2.75 -9.49
N PHE A 221 -10.73 1.73 -9.08
CA PHE A 221 -12.05 1.47 -9.64
C PHE A 221 -13.02 2.64 -9.43
N LEU A 222 -13.05 3.19 -8.21
CA LEU A 222 -13.87 4.35 -7.91
C LEU A 222 -13.50 5.55 -8.78
N LEU A 223 -12.20 5.81 -8.95
CA LEU A 223 -11.72 6.93 -9.76
C LEU A 223 -12.12 6.78 -11.24
N VAL A 224 -11.95 5.58 -11.80
CA VAL A 224 -12.36 5.26 -13.18
C VAL A 224 -13.87 5.46 -13.35
N PHE A 225 -14.67 4.97 -12.39
CA PHE A 225 -16.13 5.12 -12.43
C PHE A 225 -16.56 6.59 -12.27
N GLY A 226 -15.87 7.36 -11.42
CA GLY A 226 -16.05 8.79 -11.25
C GLY A 226 -15.75 9.59 -12.53
N LEU A 227 -14.69 9.22 -13.25
CA LEU A 227 -14.34 9.82 -14.53
C LEU A 227 -15.37 9.48 -15.62
N MET A 228 -15.79 8.21 -15.71
CA MET A 228 -16.81 7.77 -16.67
C MET A 228 -18.15 8.46 -16.45
N SER A 229 -18.64 8.50 -15.21
CA SER A 229 -19.89 9.17 -14.85
C SER A 229 -19.84 10.67 -15.14
N THR A 230 -18.71 11.33 -14.83
CA THR A 230 -18.49 12.75 -15.18
C THR A 230 -18.52 12.97 -16.69
N GLY A 231 -17.87 12.11 -17.46
CA GLY A 231 -17.88 12.15 -18.92
C GLY A 231 -19.29 12.02 -19.51
N VAL A 232 -20.08 11.06 -19.02
CA VAL A 232 -21.48 10.88 -19.41
C VAL A 232 -22.31 12.10 -19.03
N PHE A 233 -22.16 12.61 -17.81
CA PHE A 233 -22.90 13.77 -17.31
C PHE A 233 -22.61 15.04 -18.12
N TRP A 234 -21.34 15.28 -18.47
CA TRP A 234 -20.95 16.39 -19.34
C TRP A 234 -21.47 16.19 -20.76
N ARG A 235 -21.43 14.96 -21.29
CA ARG A 235 -21.98 14.64 -22.61
C ARG A 235 -23.47 14.94 -22.69
N VAL A 236 -24.26 14.45 -21.73
CA VAL A 236 -25.70 14.73 -21.65
C VAL A 236 -25.97 16.22 -21.49
N SER A 237 -25.18 16.90 -20.66
CA SER A 237 -25.31 18.36 -20.47
C SER A 237 -24.95 19.16 -21.74
N ALA A 238 -24.01 18.66 -22.55
CA ALA A 238 -23.62 19.28 -23.82
C ALA A 238 -24.65 19.00 -24.93
N THR A 239 -25.25 17.81 -24.96
CA THR A 239 -26.32 17.48 -25.92
C THR A 239 -27.59 18.30 -25.66
N GLY A 240 -27.89 18.64 -24.41
CA GLY A 240 -29.01 19.52 -24.08
C GLY A 240 -28.86 20.98 -24.55
N ARG A 241 -27.68 21.37 -25.06
CA ARG A 241 -27.40 22.72 -25.59
C ARG A 241 -27.23 22.72 -27.12
N ARG A 242 -27.63 21.64 -27.80
CA ARG A 242 -27.48 21.53 -29.26
C ARG A 242 -28.19 22.65 -30.02
N ASP A 243 -29.38 23.03 -29.56
CA ASP A 243 -30.18 24.08 -30.20
C ASP A 243 -29.52 25.46 -30.06
N ASP A 244 -28.97 25.77 -28.88
CA ASP A 244 -28.19 26.99 -28.65
C ASP A 244 -26.95 27.03 -29.55
N ILE A 245 -26.23 25.90 -29.68
CA ILE A 245 -25.03 25.79 -30.51
C ILE A 245 -25.39 26.01 -31.99
N ARG A 246 -26.53 25.48 -32.43
CA ARG A 246 -27.05 25.64 -33.79
C ARG A 246 -27.41 27.10 -34.08
N LEU A 247 -28.08 27.77 -33.15
CA LEU A 247 -28.44 29.20 -33.25
C LEU A 247 -27.19 30.08 -33.43
N VAL A 248 -26.14 29.85 -32.64
CA VAL A 248 -24.90 30.62 -32.72
C VAL A 248 -24.14 30.32 -34.03
N TYR A 249 -24.25 29.09 -34.56
CA TYR A 249 -23.64 28.74 -35.85
C TYR A 249 -24.34 29.44 -37.01
N LEU A 250 -25.68 29.46 -37.00
CA LEU A 250 -26.49 30.18 -37.98
C LEU A 250 -26.27 31.70 -37.92
N ALA A 251 -25.91 32.24 -36.75
CA ALA A 251 -25.49 33.63 -36.59
C ALA A 251 -24.04 33.92 -37.07
N GLY A 252 -23.37 32.97 -37.73
CA GLY A 252 -22.04 33.14 -38.32
C GLY A 252 -20.87 32.73 -37.41
N GLY A 253 -21.14 32.09 -36.27
CA GLY A 253 -20.09 31.60 -35.37
C GLY A 253 -19.39 30.35 -35.91
N THR A 254 -18.04 30.33 -35.93
CA THR A 254 -17.29 29.12 -36.32
C THR A 254 -17.25 28.08 -35.19
N ALA A 255 -17.25 26.79 -35.56
CA ALA A 255 -17.15 25.69 -34.60
C ALA A 255 -15.93 25.79 -33.65
N ARG A 256 -14.79 26.25 -34.18
CA ARG A 256 -13.53 26.37 -33.42
C ARG A 256 -13.58 27.46 -32.36
N THR A 257 -14.20 28.61 -32.67
CA THR A 257 -14.35 29.71 -31.70
C THR A 257 -15.32 29.36 -30.58
N MET A 258 -16.37 28.59 -30.87
CA MET A 258 -17.30 28.10 -29.85
C MET A 258 -16.68 27.09 -28.88
N VAL A 259 -15.91 26.11 -29.40
CA VAL A 259 -15.17 25.16 -28.55
C VAL A 259 -14.24 25.93 -27.63
N ARG A 260 -13.44 26.87 -28.17
CA ARG A 260 -12.48 27.64 -27.39
C ARG A 260 -13.15 28.50 -26.32
N SER A 261 -14.21 29.24 -26.66
CA SER A 261 -14.90 30.13 -25.72
C SER A 261 -15.55 29.36 -24.57
N ASN A 262 -16.28 28.27 -24.88
CA ASN A 262 -16.88 27.43 -23.85
C ASN A 262 -15.83 26.66 -23.02
N PHE A 263 -14.72 26.24 -23.63
CA PHE A 263 -13.63 25.58 -22.93
C PHE A 263 -12.98 26.53 -21.92
N VAL A 264 -12.61 27.74 -22.34
CA VAL A 264 -12.01 28.77 -21.45
C VAL A 264 -12.93 29.08 -20.26
N GLY A 265 -14.24 29.20 -20.50
CA GLY A 265 -15.23 29.40 -19.43
C GLY A 265 -15.37 28.22 -18.46
N CYS A 266 -14.88 27.03 -18.80
CA CYS A 266 -14.88 25.85 -17.94
C CYS A 266 -13.54 25.58 -17.24
N VAL A 267 -12.43 26.18 -17.69
CA VAL A 267 -11.10 25.99 -17.07
C VAL A 267 -11.09 26.44 -15.62
N ALA A 268 -11.51 27.68 -15.35
CA ALA A 268 -11.53 28.24 -13.99
C ALA A 268 -12.35 27.41 -13.00
N PRO A 269 -13.62 27.02 -13.28
CA PRO A 269 -14.38 26.19 -12.35
C PRO A 269 -13.80 24.78 -12.17
N ILE A 270 -13.13 24.20 -13.18
CA ILE A 270 -12.44 22.90 -13.04
C ILE A 270 -11.25 23.03 -12.09
N LEU A 271 -10.42 24.06 -12.25
CA LEU A 271 -9.26 24.29 -11.38
C LEU A 271 -9.69 24.55 -9.93
N VAL A 272 -10.73 25.37 -9.73
CA VAL A 272 -11.29 25.63 -8.40
C VAL A 272 -11.87 24.36 -7.78
N GLY A 273 -12.58 23.54 -8.56
CA GLY A 273 -13.09 22.25 -8.09
C GLY A 273 -11.96 21.31 -7.69
N VAL A 274 -10.91 21.20 -8.50
CA VAL A 274 -9.75 20.34 -8.21
C VAL A 274 -9.05 20.76 -6.91
N LEU A 275 -8.76 22.05 -6.75
CA LEU A 275 -8.17 22.60 -5.53
C LEU A 275 -9.06 22.35 -4.31
N GLY A 276 -10.37 22.58 -4.45
CA GLY A 276 -11.34 22.33 -3.38
C GLY A 276 -11.42 20.84 -3.00
N GLY A 277 -11.37 19.93 -3.96
CA GLY A 277 -11.38 18.49 -3.71
C GLY A 277 -10.12 17.99 -3.01
N ALA A 278 -8.95 18.53 -3.37
CA ALA A 278 -7.69 18.21 -2.71
C ALA A 278 -7.69 18.67 -1.24
N ALA A 279 -8.14 19.91 -0.98
CA ALA A 279 -8.27 20.44 0.36
C ALA A 279 -9.29 19.65 1.20
N ALA A 280 -10.44 19.31 0.62
CA ALA A 280 -11.46 18.50 1.29
C ALA A 280 -10.96 17.10 1.63
N SER A 281 -10.19 16.46 0.73
CA SER A 281 -9.58 15.16 1.00
C SER A 281 -8.55 15.24 2.12
N ALA A 282 -7.71 16.27 2.15
CA ALA A 282 -6.75 16.44 3.24
C ALA A 282 -7.44 16.58 4.62
N VAL A 283 -8.55 17.31 4.68
CA VAL A 283 -9.36 17.45 5.90
C VAL A 283 -10.00 16.12 6.30
N LEU A 284 -10.60 15.40 5.34
CA LEU A 284 -11.23 14.10 5.59
C LEU A 284 -10.20 13.07 6.07
N THR A 285 -9.04 13.00 5.44
CA THR A 285 -8.00 12.05 5.85
C THR A 285 -7.42 12.43 7.20
N GLY A 286 -7.14 13.71 7.47
CA GLY A 286 -6.66 14.16 8.78
C GLY A 286 -7.65 13.90 9.92
N ALA A 287 -8.95 13.92 9.65
CA ALA A 287 -9.97 13.55 10.63
C ALA A 287 -9.98 12.05 10.96
N VAL A 288 -9.58 11.20 10.00
CA VAL A 288 -9.59 9.73 10.15
C VAL A 288 -8.26 9.21 10.66
N SER A 289 -7.13 9.77 10.21
CA SER A 289 -5.84 9.12 10.37
C SER A 289 -5.24 9.24 11.77
N GLN A 290 -5.58 10.27 12.57
CA GLN A 290 -4.92 10.64 13.86
C GLN A 290 -3.37 10.69 13.87
N ALA A 291 -2.73 10.30 12.77
CA ALA A 291 -1.31 10.20 12.52
C ALA A 291 -0.76 11.48 11.85
N PRO A 292 0.52 11.82 12.08
CA PRO A 292 1.17 12.92 11.38
C PRO A 292 1.21 12.69 9.87
N PRO A 293 1.19 13.76 9.05
CA PRO A 293 1.18 13.64 7.60
C PRO A 293 2.47 12.98 7.10
N PRO A 294 2.38 11.96 6.23
CA PRO A 294 3.54 11.21 5.76
C PRO A 294 4.51 12.06 4.91
N GLU A 295 5.81 11.76 4.99
CA GLU A 295 6.84 12.40 4.16
C GLU A 295 6.60 12.12 2.67
N GLY A 296 6.69 13.14 1.82
CA GLY A 296 6.39 13.03 0.37
C GLY A 296 4.92 13.17 -0.03
N LEU A 297 4.02 13.36 0.94
CA LEU A 297 2.58 13.56 0.70
C LEU A 297 2.27 14.73 -0.25
N LEU A 298 3.02 15.83 -0.10
CA LEU A 298 2.80 17.04 -0.90
C LEU A 298 3.14 16.80 -2.38
N GLU A 299 4.21 16.06 -2.67
CA GLU A 299 4.61 15.72 -4.04
C GLU A 299 3.60 14.79 -4.71
N CYS A 300 3.17 13.74 -4.00
CA CYS A 300 2.20 12.77 -4.53
C CYS A 300 0.81 13.40 -4.73
N LEU A 301 0.36 14.26 -3.81
CA LEU A 301 -0.87 15.04 -3.98
C LEU A 301 -0.74 16.04 -5.14
N CYS A 302 0.37 16.75 -5.27
CA CYS A 302 0.58 17.65 -6.41
C CYS A 302 0.55 16.91 -7.75
N LEU A 303 1.17 15.72 -7.84
CA LEU A 303 1.17 14.89 -9.04
C LEU A 303 -0.24 14.39 -9.39
N THR A 304 -0.97 13.84 -8.43
CA THR A 304 -2.31 13.28 -8.66
C THR A 304 -3.37 14.37 -8.90
N THR A 305 -3.29 15.50 -8.22
CA THR A 305 -4.15 16.67 -8.47
C THR A 305 -3.85 17.31 -9.82
N GLY A 306 -2.56 17.43 -10.19
CA GLY A 306 -2.14 17.92 -11.51
C GLY A 306 -2.62 17.01 -12.63
N LEU A 307 -2.46 15.69 -12.47
CA LEU A 307 -2.87 14.70 -13.46
C LEU A 307 -4.40 14.63 -13.59
N SER A 308 -5.14 14.69 -12.49
CA SER A 308 -6.61 14.74 -12.53
C SER A 308 -7.14 16.03 -13.18
N ALA A 309 -6.52 17.19 -12.93
CA ALA A 309 -6.84 18.43 -13.63
C ALA A 309 -6.61 18.30 -15.15
N LEU A 310 -5.47 17.75 -15.56
CA LEU A 310 -5.16 17.50 -16.97
C LEU A 310 -6.20 16.58 -17.62
N VAL A 311 -6.51 15.45 -17.00
CA VAL A 311 -7.48 14.47 -17.51
C VAL A 311 -8.87 15.11 -17.65
N LEU A 312 -9.32 15.88 -16.66
CA LEU A 312 -10.60 16.57 -16.70
C LEU A 312 -10.66 17.64 -17.79
N LEU A 313 -9.57 18.39 -18.01
CA LEU A 313 -9.49 19.37 -19.09
C LEU A 313 -9.53 18.69 -20.47
N VAL A 314 -8.79 17.60 -20.66
CA VAL A 314 -8.82 16.82 -21.92
C VAL A 314 -10.21 16.24 -22.16
N LEU A 315 -10.84 15.64 -21.13
CA LEU A 315 -12.18 15.08 -21.22
C LEU A 315 -13.21 16.16 -21.58
N MET A 316 -13.14 17.34 -20.94
CA MET A 316 -14.02 18.47 -21.23
C MET A 316 -13.85 18.93 -22.69
N TYR A 317 -12.61 19.06 -23.16
CA TYR A 317 -12.31 19.43 -24.54
C TYR A 317 -12.91 18.43 -25.54
N LEU A 318 -12.73 17.13 -25.31
CA LEU A 318 -13.26 16.06 -26.16
C LEU A 318 -14.79 16.06 -26.20
N VAL A 319 -15.46 16.23 -25.05
CA VAL A 319 -16.92 16.30 -24.97
C VAL A 319 -17.46 17.52 -25.71
N LEU A 320 -16.85 18.70 -25.54
CA LEU A 320 -17.23 19.93 -26.24
C LEU A 320 -17.05 19.78 -27.76
N ARG A 321 -15.91 19.25 -28.20
CA ARG A 321 -15.61 19.00 -29.61
C ARG A 321 -16.63 18.03 -30.21
N TRP A 322 -16.91 16.93 -29.53
CA TRP A 322 -17.89 15.94 -29.98
C TRP A 322 -19.30 16.53 -30.07
N ALA A 323 -19.74 17.26 -29.04
CA ALA A 323 -21.08 17.85 -29.01
C ALA A 323 -21.29 18.84 -30.15
N ILE A 324 -20.30 19.71 -30.42
CA ILE A 324 -20.37 20.71 -31.49
C ILE A 324 -20.34 20.04 -32.86
N VAL A 325 -19.46 19.07 -33.10
CA VAL A 325 -19.45 18.31 -34.37
C VAL A 325 -20.77 17.55 -34.58
N SER A 326 -21.31 16.94 -33.51
CA SER A 326 -22.58 16.21 -33.59
C SER A 326 -23.78 17.13 -33.87
N ALA A 327 -23.76 18.37 -33.38
CA ALA A 327 -24.80 19.36 -33.64
C ALA A 327 -24.74 19.86 -35.09
N LEU A 328 -23.54 19.99 -35.65
CA LEU A 328 -23.33 20.48 -37.02
C LEU A 328 -23.64 19.43 -38.09
N ARG A 329 -23.35 18.14 -37.83
CA ARG A 329 -23.72 17.03 -38.74
C ARG A 329 -25.23 16.82 -38.91
N GLY A 330 -26.06 17.39 -38.03
CA GLY A 330 -27.51 17.38 -38.18
C GLY A 330 -28.06 18.50 -39.08
N CYS A 331 -27.19 19.26 -39.75
CA CYS A 331 -27.56 20.36 -40.66
C CYS A 331 -27.32 20.05 -42.15
N ASP A 332 -26.75 18.88 -42.48
CA ASP A 332 -26.65 18.38 -43.85
C ASP A 332 -27.93 17.66 -44.26
#